data_AF-A0A842Y8A5-F1
#
_entry.id   AF-A0A842Y8A5-F1
#
_cell.length_a   1.000
_cell.length_b   1.000
_cell.length_c   1.000
_cell.angle_alpha   90.00
_cell.angle_beta   90.00
_cell.angle_gamma   90.00
#
_symmetry.space_group_name_H-M   'P 1'
#
loop_
_entity.id
_entity.type
_entity.pdbx_description
1 polymer ?
#
loop_
_entity_poly.entity_id
_entity_poly.type
_entity_poly.pdbx_seq_one_letter_code
_entity_poly.pdbx_strand_id
1 'polypeptide(L)'
;IIRLHKALAKKWPAARSRTVASGVKVSALVSAIADGPKRIGIYAESTNELKTLRIGPWIKDRILLIDLGFYKHQLFVRIKENGGHFVSRLKGNADPLIIDVYNTCRGNSIDVIGKHLSEVLPKLKRQVLDVEVEVSFKRRIYNGKKRKDIEKIRLVAIFNEDEEKYHVYLTDISPDVLGPEDIAKLYGARWDIELVFKELKSRYALDVVNTTNSQIVEVYIWIAILTLFISRRIYSIVRKHSTKEKMVRYTQLRWSTIFAENASDQLTLILRFCGIERTFETVMGVYESQALDPHVNRYRFREEWWA
;
A
#
# COMPACT_ATOMS: atom_id res chain seq x y z
N ILE A 1 -7.16 -7.06 -0.61
CA ILE A 1 -7.83 -8.37 -0.38
C ILE A 1 -8.50 -8.79 -1.68
N ILE A 2 -8.36 -10.06 -2.05
CA ILE A 2 -8.94 -10.71 -3.23
C ILE A 2 -9.84 -11.83 -2.71
N ARG A 3 -11.10 -11.86 -3.14
CA ARG A 3 -12.07 -12.90 -2.73
C ARG A 3 -11.83 -14.15 -3.57
N LEU A 4 -11.91 -15.32 -2.94
CA LEU A 4 -11.67 -16.61 -3.58
C LEU A 4 -12.87 -17.53 -3.40
N HIS A 5 -12.90 -18.60 -4.19
CA HIS A 5 -13.90 -19.65 -4.04
C HIS A 5 -13.84 -20.29 -2.64
N LYS A 6 -15.01 -20.58 -2.04
CA LYS A 6 -15.14 -21.12 -0.67
C LYS A 6 -14.35 -22.40 -0.41
N ALA A 7 -14.13 -23.22 -1.44
CA ALA A 7 -13.32 -24.44 -1.37
C ALA A 7 -11.88 -24.19 -0.89
N LEU A 8 -11.36 -22.98 -1.08
CA LEU A 8 -10.00 -22.59 -0.69
C LEU A 8 -9.89 -22.11 0.77
N ALA A 9 -11.00 -22.09 1.54
CA ALA A 9 -11.02 -21.55 2.89
C ALA A 9 -10.04 -22.23 3.86
N LYS A 10 -9.70 -23.52 3.63
CA LYS A 10 -8.71 -24.24 4.44
C LYS A 10 -7.31 -23.62 4.36
N LYS A 11 -6.88 -23.21 3.16
CA LYS A 11 -5.56 -22.57 2.93
C LYS A 11 -5.63 -21.06 3.10
N TRP A 12 -6.72 -20.45 2.65
CA TRP A 12 -6.92 -19.01 2.61
C TRP A 12 -8.17 -18.60 3.40
N PRO A 13 -8.16 -18.73 4.74
CA PRO A 13 -9.31 -18.38 5.56
C PRO A 13 -9.58 -16.87 5.55
N ALA A 14 -10.85 -16.51 5.30
CA ALA A 14 -11.34 -15.15 5.37
C ALA A 14 -11.29 -14.60 6.82
N ALA A 15 -11.19 -13.28 6.95
CA ALA A 15 -11.30 -12.63 8.25
C ALA A 15 -12.79 -12.44 8.60
N ARG A 16 -13.20 -12.90 9.79
CA ARG A 16 -14.52 -12.61 10.40
C ARG A 16 -15.71 -12.84 9.45
N SER A 17 -15.85 -14.03 8.88
CA SER A 17 -17.05 -14.40 8.10
C SER A 17 -18.02 -15.25 8.92
N ARG A 18 -19.32 -14.96 8.81
CA ARG A 18 -20.41 -15.78 9.37
C ARG A 18 -20.65 -17.07 8.58
N THR A 19 -20.18 -17.11 7.33
CA THR A 19 -20.26 -18.24 6.40
C THR A 19 -18.86 -18.70 5.99
N VAL A 20 -18.71 -19.90 5.42
CA VAL A 20 -17.42 -20.37 4.89
C VAL A 20 -17.01 -19.48 3.72
N ALA A 21 -16.01 -18.63 3.93
CA ALA A 21 -15.47 -17.71 2.93
C ALA A 21 -13.95 -17.84 2.84
N SER A 22 -13.42 -17.52 1.66
CA SER A 22 -12.00 -17.55 1.38
C SER A 22 -11.53 -16.23 0.80
N GLY A 23 -10.31 -15.83 1.17
CA GLY A 23 -9.72 -14.61 0.67
C GLY A 23 -8.22 -14.54 0.88
N VAL A 24 -7.56 -13.94 -0.09
CA VAL A 24 -6.13 -13.67 -0.08
C VAL A 24 -5.87 -12.19 0.15
N LYS A 25 -4.90 -11.90 1.01
CA LYS A 25 -4.36 -10.58 1.27
C LYS A 25 -2.99 -10.47 0.62
N VAL A 26 -2.91 -9.63 -0.40
CA VAL A 26 -1.64 -9.19 -0.97
C VAL A 26 -1.20 -7.96 -0.16
N SER A 27 -0.07 -8.09 0.54
CA SER A 27 0.58 -6.99 1.26
C SER A 27 1.76 -6.51 0.43
N ALA A 28 1.92 -5.19 0.29
CA ALA A 28 2.98 -4.59 -0.48
C ALA A 28 3.65 -3.45 0.29
N LEU A 29 4.96 -3.31 0.11
CA LEU A 29 5.71 -2.11 0.46
C LEU A 29 6.09 -1.42 -0.84
N VAL A 30 5.61 -0.20 -1.05
CA VAL A 30 5.84 0.59 -2.26
C VAL A 30 6.79 1.75 -1.93
N SER A 31 7.70 2.05 -2.85
CA SER A 31 8.52 3.26 -2.77
C SER A 31 7.78 4.41 -3.42
N ALA A 32 7.50 5.49 -2.67
CA ALA A 32 6.89 6.71 -3.20
C ALA A 32 7.77 7.38 -4.28
N ILE A 33 9.10 7.28 -4.15
CA ILE A 33 10.05 7.87 -5.11
C ILE A 33 10.16 7.03 -6.38
N ALA A 34 10.34 5.71 -6.23
CA ALA A 34 10.53 4.81 -7.36
C ALA A 34 9.20 4.36 -8.02
N ASP A 35 8.07 4.72 -7.41
CA ASP A 35 6.71 4.36 -7.85
C ASP A 35 6.60 2.86 -8.17
N GLY A 36 7.02 2.02 -7.22
CA GLY A 36 7.05 0.58 -7.46
C GLY A 36 7.17 -0.26 -6.20
N PRO A 37 6.66 -1.51 -6.22
CA PRO A 37 6.73 -2.40 -5.09
C PRO A 37 8.18 -2.84 -4.83
N LYS A 38 8.59 -2.82 -3.57
CA LYS A 38 9.89 -3.29 -3.07
C LYS A 38 9.79 -4.61 -2.32
N ARG A 39 8.63 -4.89 -1.74
CA ARG A 39 8.32 -6.17 -1.12
C ARG A 39 6.86 -6.48 -1.35
N ILE A 40 6.58 -7.73 -1.69
CA ILE A 40 5.21 -8.23 -1.82
C ILE A 40 5.12 -9.53 -1.04
N GLY A 41 4.01 -9.73 -0.33
CA GLY A 41 3.72 -10.97 0.36
C GLY A 41 2.26 -11.36 0.17
N ILE A 42 2.03 -12.65 0.01
CA ILE A 42 0.71 -13.25 -0.13
C ILE A 42 0.37 -13.93 1.19
N TYR A 43 -0.76 -13.56 1.78
CA TYR A 43 -1.20 -14.04 3.09
C TYR A 43 -2.67 -14.42 3.04
N ALA A 44 -3.12 -15.29 3.95
CA ALA A 44 -4.55 -15.46 4.18
C ALA A 44 -5.16 -14.14 4.67
N GLU A 45 -6.38 -13.84 4.27
CA GLU A 45 -7.08 -12.62 4.68
C GLU A 45 -7.16 -12.45 6.21
N SER A 46 -7.36 -13.55 6.93
CA SER A 46 -7.35 -13.61 8.40
C SER A 46 -6.00 -13.26 9.05
N THR A 47 -4.91 -13.19 8.28
CA THR A 47 -3.59 -12.80 8.79
C THR A 47 -3.61 -11.34 9.22
N ASN A 48 -3.29 -11.09 10.49
CA ASN A 48 -3.17 -9.74 11.04
C ASN A 48 -2.16 -8.90 10.25
N GLU A 49 -2.54 -7.68 9.87
CA GLU A 49 -1.76 -6.72 9.09
C GLU A 49 -0.34 -6.53 9.63
N LEU A 50 -0.19 -6.40 10.96
CA LEU A 50 1.09 -6.21 11.63
C LEU A 50 2.07 -7.37 11.42
N LYS A 51 1.58 -8.58 11.11
CA LYS A 51 2.44 -9.73 10.81
C LYS A 51 2.98 -9.71 9.39
N THR A 52 2.39 -8.91 8.51
CA THR A 52 2.80 -8.82 7.09
C THR A 52 4.01 -7.90 6.88
N LEU A 53 4.31 -7.03 7.85
CA LEU A 53 5.47 -6.14 7.83
C LEU A 53 6.54 -6.60 8.84
N ARG A 54 7.76 -6.85 8.35
CA ARG A 54 8.92 -7.18 9.18
C ARG A 54 9.96 -6.07 9.08
N ILE A 55 10.10 -5.32 10.17
CA ILE A 55 11.15 -4.31 10.35
C ILE A 55 12.50 -5.01 10.60
N GLY A 56 13.55 -4.45 10.01
CA GLY A 56 14.94 -4.89 10.19
C GLY A 56 15.90 -3.85 9.59
N PRO A 57 17.20 -4.14 9.50
CA PRO A 57 18.23 -3.15 9.17
C PRO A 57 18.05 -2.43 7.83
N TRP A 58 17.27 -2.98 6.90
CA TRP A 58 16.97 -2.38 5.60
C TRP A 58 16.24 -1.03 5.67
N ILE A 59 15.70 -0.65 6.84
CA ILE A 59 14.98 0.61 7.03
C ILE A 59 15.89 1.80 7.37
N LYS A 60 17.18 1.55 7.63
CA LYS A 60 18.13 2.59 8.01
C LYS A 60 18.09 3.73 6.98
N ASP A 61 18.01 4.97 7.45
CA ASP A 61 17.96 6.19 6.65
C ASP A 61 16.74 6.26 5.70
N ARG A 62 15.63 5.57 6.03
CA ARG A 62 14.38 5.59 5.25
C ARG A 62 13.21 6.03 6.10
N ILE A 63 12.27 6.73 5.46
CA ILE A 63 11.00 7.14 6.07
C ILE A 63 9.91 6.14 5.66
N LEU A 64 9.21 5.57 6.63
CA LEU A 64 8.05 4.70 6.42
C LEU A 64 6.75 5.46 6.65
N LEU A 65 5.88 5.49 5.65
CA LEU A 65 4.52 6.01 5.77
C LEU A 65 3.60 4.90 6.26
N ILE A 66 3.25 4.94 7.55
CA ILE A 66 2.54 3.86 8.24
C ILE A 66 1.03 4.14 8.26
N ASP A 67 0.27 3.26 7.62
CA ASP A 67 -1.19 3.24 7.68
C ASP A 67 -1.70 2.82 9.08
N LEU A 68 -2.92 3.24 9.43
CA LEU A 68 -3.57 2.88 10.70
C LEU A 68 -3.71 1.35 10.90
N GLY A 69 -3.80 0.57 9.83
CA GLY A 69 -3.77 -0.90 9.91
C GLY A 69 -2.47 -1.47 10.51
N PHE A 70 -1.37 -0.71 10.45
CA PHE A 70 -0.07 -1.04 11.02
C PHE A 70 0.26 -0.25 12.30
N TYR A 71 -0.70 0.51 12.83
CA TYR A 71 -0.48 1.38 13.99
C TYR A 71 -0.18 0.56 15.26
N LYS A 72 1.06 0.63 15.72
CA LYS A 72 1.50 0.03 16.98
C LYS A 72 2.76 0.71 17.49
N HIS A 73 2.74 1.21 18.72
CA HIS A 73 3.90 1.89 19.33
C HIS A 73 5.18 1.04 19.32
N GLN A 74 5.06 -0.27 19.58
CA GLN A 74 6.20 -1.18 19.48
C GLN A 74 6.83 -1.22 18.06
N LEU A 75 6.02 -1.02 17.02
CA LEU A 75 6.53 -0.93 15.65
C LEU A 75 7.33 0.36 15.46
N PHE A 76 6.83 1.48 15.95
CA PHE A 76 7.50 2.79 15.88
C PHE A 76 8.85 2.77 16.60
N VAL A 77 8.91 2.22 17.81
CA VAL A 77 10.18 2.07 18.54
C VAL A 77 11.17 1.20 17.78
N ARG A 78 10.72 0.08 17.20
CA ARG A 78 11.59 -0.77 16.38
C ARG A 78 12.11 -0.06 15.13
N ILE A 79 11.32 0.83 14.56
CA ILE A 79 11.73 1.63 13.39
C ILE A 79 12.90 2.54 13.79
N LYS A 80 12.72 3.29 14.89
CA LYS A 80 13.75 4.15 15.47
C LYS A 80 15.01 3.38 15.88
N GLU A 81 14.86 2.24 16.57
CA GLU A 81 15.96 1.36 16.98
C GLU A 81 16.79 0.81 15.80
N ASN A 82 16.21 0.69 14.60
CA ASN A 82 16.92 0.27 13.39
C ASN A 82 17.41 1.45 12.54
N GLY A 83 17.36 2.69 13.07
CA GLY A 83 17.83 3.90 12.40
C GLY A 83 16.98 4.34 11.21
N GLY A 84 15.71 3.92 11.16
CA GLY A 84 14.75 4.46 10.20
C GLY A 84 13.77 5.41 10.88
N HIS A 85 12.98 6.09 10.06
CA HIS A 85 12.00 7.08 10.49
C HIS A 85 10.59 6.67 10.07
N PHE A 86 9.57 7.27 10.67
CA PHE A 86 8.18 7.03 10.29
C PHE A 86 7.32 8.27 10.31
N VAL A 87 6.23 8.22 9.55
CA VAL A 87 5.08 9.11 9.69
C VAL A 87 3.82 8.25 9.73
N SER A 88 2.98 8.41 10.75
CA SER A 88 1.71 7.68 10.88
C SER A 88 0.58 8.61 11.30
N ARG A 89 -0.66 8.27 10.97
CA ARG A 89 -1.81 8.96 11.58
C ARG A 89 -1.94 8.55 13.03
N LEU A 90 -2.37 9.48 13.88
CA LEU A 90 -2.82 9.12 15.21
C LEU A 90 -4.12 8.31 15.09
N LYS A 91 -4.19 7.19 15.80
CA LYS A 91 -5.42 6.40 15.87
C LYS A 91 -6.47 7.19 16.66
N GLY A 92 -7.72 7.25 16.16
CA GLY A 92 -8.75 8.14 16.72
C GLY A 92 -9.14 7.91 18.20
N ASN A 93 -8.79 6.77 18.79
CA ASN A 93 -9.01 6.49 20.21
C ASN A 93 -7.74 6.65 21.08
N ALA A 94 -6.65 7.15 20.50
CA ALA A 94 -5.42 7.43 21.22
C ALA A 94 -5.46 8.86 21.76
N ASP A 95 -5.10 9.02 23.02
CA ASP A 95 -5.13 10.30 23.72
C ASP A 95 -3.82 10.53 24.47
N PRO A 96 -2.72 10.85 23.75
CA PRO A 96 -1.41 10.95 24.35
C PRO A 96 -1.27 12.24 25.18
N LEU A 97 -0.40 12.20 26.19
CA LEU A 97 -0.10 13.34 27.06
C LEU A 97 0.94 14.24 26.38
N ILE A 98 0.66 15.54 26.31
CA ILE A 98 1.59 16.54 25.79
C ILE A 98 2.61 16.89 26.86
N ILE A 99 3.89 16.75 26.54
CA ILE A 99 5.00 17.01 27.48
C ILE A 99 5.85 18.22 27.10
N ASP A 100 5.87 18.59 25.82
CA ASP A 100 6.62 19.75 25.35
C ASP A 100 6.01 20.32 24.05
N VAL A 101 6.41 21.54 23.67
CA VAL A 101 5.89 22.26 22.52
C VAL A 101 7.04 22.75 21.64
N TYR A 102 7.03 22.34 20.37
CA TYR A 102 8.05 22.75 19.41
C TYR A 102 7.74 24.10 18.75
N ASN A 103 6.47 24.51 18.69
CA ASN A 103 6.06 25.79 18.11
C ASN A 103 5.56 26.81 19.16
N THR A 104 6.28 27.92 19.30
CA THR A 104 5.83 29.07 20.10
C THR A 104 4.80 29.89 19.32
N CYS A 105 3.57 29.99 19.84
CA CYS A 105 2.56 30.89 19.28
C CYS A 105 2.62 32.27 19.95
N ARG A 106 2.47 33.35 19.17
CA ARG A 106 2.28 34.71 19.70
C ARG A 106 0.83 34.91 20.15
N GLY A 107 0.61 35.46 21.35
CA GLY A 107 -0.72 35.83 21.88
C GLY A 107 -1.20 34.97 23.07
N ASN A 108 -2.51 35.02 23.38
CA ASN A 108 -3.18 34.20 24.41
C ASN A 108 -3.26 32.72 23.99
N SER A 109 -2.12 32.07 23.81
CA SER A 109 -2.05 30.65 23.54
C SER A 109 -2.49 29.85 24.76
N ILE A 110 -3.37 28.88 24.55
CA ILE A 110 -3.73 27.89 25.58
C ILE A 110 -2.45 27.16 25.98
N ASP A 111 -2.15 27.11 27.27
CA ASP A 111 -1.11 26.21 27.77
C ASP A 111 -1.53 24.77 27.50
N VAL A 112 -0.75 24.06 26.69
CA VAL A 112 -1.04 22.68 26.25
C VAL A 112 -0.22 21.64 27.00
N ILE A 113 0.84 22.05 27.69
CA ILE A 113 1.75 21.13 28.38
C ILE A 113 1.01 20.51 29.56
N GLY A 114 1.20 19.21 29.76
CA GLY A 114 0.54 18.44 30.83
C GLY A 114 -0.92 18.09 30.56
N LYS A 115 -1.47 18.45 29.39
CA LYS A 115 -2.84 18.12 28.99
C LYS A 115 -2.88 16.97 28.00
N HIS A 116 -3.97 16.22 28.03
CA HIS A 116 -4.27 15.23 27.01
C HIS A 116 -4.73 15.88 25.71
N LEU A 117 -4.45 15.24 24.58
CA LEU A 117 -4.80 15.76 23.25
C LEU A 117 -6.30 16.02 23.10
N SER A 118 -7.15 15.17 23.69
CA SER A 118 -8.61 15.31 23.70
C SER A 118 -9.10 16.60 24.37
N GLU A 119 -8.36 17.12 25.36
CA GLU A 119 -8.68 18.37 26.06
C GLU A 119 -8.26 19.61 25.26
N VAL A 120 -7.26 19.45 24.40
CA VAL A 120 -6.60 20.54 23.67
C VAL A 120 -7.24 20.77 22.30
N LEU A 121 -7.43 19.71 21.50
CA LEU A 121 -7.90 19.84 20.10
C LEU A 121 -9.22 20.62 19.95
N PRO A 122 -10.28 20.40 20.76
CA PRO A 122 -11.54 21.12 20.61
C PRO A 122 -11.44 22.61 20.92
N LYS A 123 -10.44 23.02 21.71
CA LYS A 123 -10.24 24.41 22.13
C LYS A 123 -9.21 25.12 21.25
N LEU A 124 -8.54 24.39 20.35
CA LEU A 124 -7.44 24.90 19.57
C LEU A 124 -7.95 25.83 18.44
N LYS A 125 -7.49 27.08 18.44
CA LYS A 125 -7.87 28.12 17.45
C LYS A 125 -6.80 28.37 16.37
N ARG A 126 -5.74 27.55 16.34
CA ARG A 126 -4.58 27.75 15.44
C ARG A 126 -4.50 26.64 14.41
N GLN A 127 -4.01 26.96 13.22
CA GLN A 127 -3.91 26.01 12.09
C GLN A 127 -2.98 24.82 12.39
N VAL A 128 -1.95 25.01 13.22
CA VAL A 128 -0.91 24.00 13.47
C VAL A 128 -0.59 23.85 14.96
N LEU A 129 -0.52 22.61 15.42
CA LEU A 129 0.01 22.19 16.72
C LEU A 129 1.21 21.27 16.48
N ASP A 130 2.38 21.62 17.00
CA ASP A 130 3.59 20.79 16.90
C ASP A 130 4.18 20.62 18.30
N VAL A 131 4.10 19.39 18.81
CA VAL A 131 4.34 19.08 20.21
C VAL A 131 5.07 17.75 20.37
N GLU A 132 5.70 17.55 21.52
CA GLU A 132 6.17 16.24 21.95
C GLU A 132 5.13 15.60 22.87
N VAL A 133 4.86 14.32 22.64
CA VAL A 133 3.91 13.55 23.44
C VAL A 133 4.53 12.27 23.99
N GLU A 134 4.05 11.86 25.16
CA GLU A 134 4.37 10.57 25.73
C GLU A 134 3.38 9.50 25.31
N VAL A 135 3.94 8.38 24.86
CA VAL A 135 3.15 7.23 24.46
C VAL A 135 3.64 5.99 25.19
N SER A 136 2.77 5.42 26.02
CA SER A 136 3.08 4.19 26.76
C SER A 136 2.73 2.95 25.94
N PHE A 137 3.61 1.95 26.00
CA PHE A 137 3.35 0.65 25.38
C PHE A 137 3.96 -0.49 26.17
N LYS A 138 3.47 -1.71 25.92
CA LYS A 138 3.98 -2.93 26.55
C LYS A 138 5.04 -3.55 25.64
N ARG A 139 6.27 -3.70 26.13
CA ARG A 139 7.30 -4.50 25.42
C ARG A 139 6.91 -5.98 25.41
N ARG A 140 7.49 -6.75 24.48
CA ARG A 140 7.35 -8.22 24.48
C ARG A 140 7.93 -8.78 25.78
N ILE A 141 7.37 -9.89 26.24
CA ILE A 141 7.87 -10.62 27.41
C ILE A 141 9.33 -11.00 27.12
N TYR A 142 10.24 -10.55 27.97
CA TYR A 142 11.61 -11.01 27.99
C TYR A 142 11.91 -11.51 29.39
N ASN A 143 12.41 -12.74 29.49
CA ASN A 143 12.70 -13.39 30.77
C ASN A 143 11.52 -13.37 31.76
N GLY A 144 10.31 -13.69 31.29
CA GLY A 144 9.09 -13.78 32.11
C GLY A 144 8.47 -12.45 32.57
N LYS A 145 9.15 -11.29 32.41
CA LYS A 145 8.65 -9.99 32.87
C LYS A 145 8.12 -9.12 31.72
N LYS A 146 6.93 -8.54 31.90
CA LYS A 146 6.37 -7.50 31.01
C LYS A 146 6.72 -6.12 31.57
N ARG A 147 7.54 -5.35 30.86
CA ARG A 147 7.80 -3.95 31.21
C ARG A 147 6.91 -3.02 30.37
N LYS A 148 6.28 -2.05 31.04
CA LYS A 148 5.75 -0.85 30.37
C LYS A 148 6.95 0.01 30.01
N ASP A 149 6.91 0.57 28.82
CA ASP A 149 7.91 1.49 28.33
C ASP A 149 7.20 2.77 27.86
N ILE A 150 7.89 3.89 27.98
CA ILE A 150 7.39 5.21 27.60
C ILE A 150 8.31 5.71 26.50
N GLU A 151 7.73 6.04 25.35
CA GLU A 151 8.46 6.68 24.27
C GLU A 151 7.94 8.10 24.07
N LYS A 152 8.87 9.03 23.86
CA LYS A 152 8.59 10.40 23.45
C LYS A 152 8.56 10.45 21.93
N ILE A 153 7.46 10.96 21.38
CA ILE A 153 7.21 11.00 19.94
C ILE A 153 6.68 12.39 19.59
N ARG A 154 7.13 12.95 18.46
CA ARG A 154 6.59 14.20 17.95
C ARG A 154 5.18 13.97 17.40
N LEU A 155 4.25 14.83 17.80
CA LEU A 155 2.89 14.88 17.31
C LEU A 155 2.66 16.19 16.58
N VAL A 156 2.18 16.07 15.35
CA VAL A 156 1.82 17.21 14.51
C VAL A 156 0.33 17.14 14.23
N ALA A 157 -0.41 18.20 14.58
CA ALA A 157 -1.82 18.36 14.25
C ALA A 157 -1.99 19.56 13.33
N ILE A 158 -2.62 19.35 12.17
CA ILE A 158 -2.86 20.38 11.16
C ILE A 158 -4.36 20.47 10.93
N PHE A 159 -4.93 21.66 11.02
CA PHE A 159 -6.34 21.86 10.73
C PHE A 159 -6.58 21.71 9.22
N ASN A 160 -7.56 20.87 8.86
CA ASN A 160 -8.02 20.73 7.49
C ASN A 160 -9.33 21.51 7.36
N GLU A 161 -9.33 22.55 6.54
CA GLU A 161 -10.47 23.47 6.37
C GLU A 161 -11.64 22.78 5.66
N ASP A 162 -11.38 21.90 4.69
CA ASP A 162 -12.42 21.18 3.94
C ASP A 162 -13.21 20.20 4.83
N GLU A 163 -12.53 19.57 5.79
CA GLU A 163 -13.12 18.59 6.71
C GLU A 163 -13.45 19.17 8.10
N GLU A 164 -13.21 20.47 8.30
CA GLU A 164 -13.37 21.22 9.56
C GLU A 164 -12.79 20.50 10.79
N LYS A 165 -11.64 19.82 10.63
CA LYS A 165 -11.06 19.01 11.71
C LYS A 165 -9.53 18.90 11.64
N TYR A 166 -8.92 18.64 12.79
CA TYR A 166 -7.50 18.38 12.87
C TYR A 166 -7.11 17.01 12.33
N HIS A 167 -6.13 17.05 11.46
CA HIS A 167 -5.40 15.93 10.93
C HIS A 167 -4.15 15.72 11.78
N VAL A 168 -4.14 14.64 12.57
CA VAL A 168 -3.10 14.37 13.57
C VAL A 168 -2.15 13.27 13.10
N TYR A 169 -0.85 13.54 13.19
CA TYR A 169 0.24 12.69 12.77
C TYR A 169 1.23 12.45 13.92
N LEU A 170 1.86 11.28 13.92
CA LEU A 170 2.97 10.90 14.78
C LEU A 170 4.22 10.65 13.94
N THR A 171 5.36 11.14 14.40
CA THR A 171 6.66 10.95 13.74
C THR A 171 7.81 11.03 14.75
N ASP A 172 8.93 10.41 14.41
CA ASP A 172 10.22 10.59 15.10
C ASP A 172 11.13 11.61 14.39
N ILE A 173 10.68 12.23 13.31
CA ILE A 173 11.45 13.22 12.55
C ILE A 173 11.46 14.56 13.30
N SER A 174 12.66 15.07 13.57
CA SER A 174 12.87 16.34 14.29
C SER A 174 12.20 17.54 13.56
N PRO A 175 11.68 18.54 14.29
CA PRO A 175 11.22 19.80 13.72
C PRO A 175 12.29 20.53 12.89
N ASP A 176 13.58 20.34 13.20
CA ASP A 176 14.68 20.94 12.43
C ASP A 176 14.86 20.31 11.04
N VAL A 177 14.33 19.10 10.84
CA VAL A 177 14.48 18.34 9.59
C VAL A 177 13.24 18.51 8.69
N LEU A 178 12.04 18.38 9.26
CA LEU A 178 10.79 18.58 8.53
C LEU A 178 9.79 19.40 9.35
N GLY A 179 9.25 20.45 8.74
CA GLY A 179 8.19 21.26 9.32
C GLY A 179 6.84 20.52 9.36
N PRO A 180 5.88 21.00 10.16
CA PRO A 180 4.55 20.42 10.30
C PRO A 180 3.83 20.15 8.97
N GLU A 181 3.77 21.16 8.10
CA GLU A 181 3.07 21.05 6.80
C GLU A 181 3.71 20.02 5.88
N ASP A 182 5.03 19.90 5.92
CA ASP A 182 5.75 18.92 5.12
C ASP A 182 5.52 17.50 5.61
N ILE A 183 5.31 17.29 6.91
CA ILE A 183 4.87 15.99 7.45
C ILE A 183 3.52 15.58 6.88
N ALA A 184 2.55 16.51 6.80
CA ALA A 184 1.24 16.22 6.20
C ALA A 184 1.35 15.93 4.70
N LYS A 185 2.10 16.75 3.94
CA LYS A 185 2.35 16.52 2.51
C LYS A 185 3.03 15.17 2.28
N LEU A 186 4.05 14.85 3.07
CA LEU A 186 4.79 13.59 3.02
C LEU A 186 3.86 12.40 3.31
N TYR A 187 2.97 12.50 4.30
CA TYR A 187 1.99 11.46 4.57
C TYR A 187 0.98 11.31 3.42
N GLY A 188 0.70 12.37 2.67
CA GLY A 188 -0.13 12.33 1.46
C GLY A 188 0.35 11.31 0.42
N ALA A 189 1.67 11.14 0.29
CA ALA A 189 2.27 10.14 -0.61
C ALA A 189 1.94 8.69 -0.21
N ARG A 190 1.40 8.43 0.99
CA ARG A 190 0.85 7.12 1.35
C ARG A 190 -0.23 6.67 0.35
N TRP A 191 -1.00 7.60 -0.21
CA TRP A 191 -2.08 7.28 -1.15
C TRP A 191 -1.59 6.56 -2.42
N ASP A 192 -0.31 6.67 -2.76
CA ASP A 192 0.30 5.94 -3.88
C ASP A 192 0.06 4.43 -3.82
N ILE A 193 0.03 3.84 -2.62
CA ILE A 193 -0.24 2.39 -2.48
C ILE A 193 -1.66 2.04 -2.95
N GLU A 194 -2.64 2.91 -2.70
CA GLU A 194 -4.02 2.71 -3.13
C GLU A 194 -4.13 2.81 -4.65
N LEU A 195 -3.42 3.77 -5.26
CA LEU A 195 -3.32 3.88 -6.72
C LEU A 195 -2.69 2.65 -7.36
N VAL A 196 -1.59 2.13 -6.78
CA VAL A 196 -0.95 0.89 -7.26
C VAL A 196 -1.91 -0.30 -7.21
N PHE A 197 -2.66 -0.47 -6.10
CA PHE A 197 -3.65 -1.54 -6.02
C PHE A 197 -4.85 -1.33 -6.94
N LYS A 198 -5.25 -0.08 -7.18
CA LYS A 198 -6.30 0.26 -8.16
C LYS A 198 -5.86 -0.12 -9.57
N GLU A 199 -4.62 0.20 -9.95
CA GLU A 199 -4.01 -0.21 -11.21
C GLU A 199 -3.93 -1.73 -11.35
N LEU A 200 -3.39 -2.43 -10.35
CA LEU A 200 -3.25 -3.89 -10.36
C LEU A 200 -4.60 -4.60 -10.59
N LYS A 201 -5.67 -4.11 -9.95
CA LYS A 201 -7.01 -4.66 -10.13
C LYS A 201 -7.61 -4.30 -11.49
N SER A 202 -7.61 -3.01 -11.83
CA SER A 202 -8.32 -2.53 -13.02
C SER A 202 -7.66 -2.88 -14.34
N ARG A 203 -6.34 -2.98 -14.40
CA ARG A 203 -5.58 -3.18 -15.65
C ARG A 203 -4.80 -4.48 -15.71
N TYR A 204 -4.37 -5.02 -14.57
CA TYR A 204 -3.56 -6.24 -14.53
C TYR A 204 -4.30 -7.44 -13.90
N ALA A 205 -5.63 -7.33 -13.78
CA ALA A 205 -6.52 -8.43 -13.40
C ALA A 205 -6.18 -9.12 -12.06
N LEU A 206 -5.56 -8.40 -11.11
CA LEU A 206 -5.13 -8.97 -9.83
C LEU A 206 -6.27 -9.67 -9.06
N ASP A 207 -7.50 -9.18 -9.18
CA ASP A 207 -8.69 -9.73 -8.49
C ASP A 207 -9.58 -10.61 -9.36
N VAL A 208 -9.15 -10.94 -10.58
CA VAL A 208 -9.86 -11.88 -11.47
C VAL A 208 -9.34 -13.29 -11.22
N VAL A 209 -9.97 -13.99 -10.27
CA VAL A 209 -9.60 -15.36 -9.90
C VAL A 209 -10.81 -16.29 -9.99
N ASN A 210 -10.83 -17.16 -11.00
CA ASN A 210 -11.94 -18.05 -11.34
C ASN A 210 -11.60 -19.54 -11.15
N THR A 211 -10.73 -19.86 -10.19
CA THR A 211 -10.23 -21.23 -9.97
C THR A 211 -10.31 -21.65 -8.50
N THR A 212 -10.40 -22.96 -8.28
CA THR A 212 -10.30 -23.61 -6.96
C THR A 212 -8.91 -24.17 -6.69
N ASN A 213 -8.00 -24.14 -7.66
CA ASN A 213 -6.62 -24.59 -7.46
C ASN A 213 -5.77 -23.47 -6.86
N SER A 214 -5.28 -23.69 -5.64
CA SER A 214 -4.53 -22.68 -4.90
C SER A 214 -3.21 -22.25 -5.55
N GLN A 215 -2.56 -23.12 -6.33
CA GLN A 215 -1.32 -22.79 -7.04
C GLN A 215 -1.62 -21.85 -8.20
N ILE A 216 -2.70 -22.09 -8.94
CA ILE A 216 -3.13 -21.22 -10.04
C ILE A 216 -3.49 -19.83 -9.50
N VAL A 217 -4.14 -19.73 -8.33
CA VAL A 217 -4.39 -18.44 -7.65
C VAL A 217 -3.10 -17.65 -7.41
N GLU A 218 -2.07 -18.31 -6.86
CA GLU A 218 -0.77 -17.66 -6.62
C GLU A 218 -0.11 -17.22 -7.93
N VAL A 219 -0.17 -18.06 -8.96
CA VAL A 219 0.34 -17.73 -10.30
C VAL A 219 -0.34 -16.49 -10.87
N TYR A 220 -1.67 -16.39 -10.81
CA TYR A 220 -2.39 -15.19 -11.29
C TYR A 220 -1.97 -13.91 -10.56
N ILE A 221 -1.81 -14.00 -9.24
CA ILE A 221 -1.34 -12.87 -8.43
C ILE A 221 0.08 -12.47 -8.86
N TRP A 222 0.98 -13.43 -9.04
CA TRP A 222 2.35 -13.16 -9.46
C TRP A 222 2.44 -12.61 -10.88
N ILE A 223 1.59 -13.08 -11.81
CA ILE A 223 1.50 -12.52 -13.16
C ILE A 223 1.12 -11.04 -13.10
N ALA A 224 0.07 -10.67 -12.35
CA ALA A 224 -0.35 -9.28 -12.21
C ALA A 224 0.79 -8.39 -11.64
N ILE A 225 1.53 -8.92 -10.66
CA ILE A 225 2.69 -8.25 -10.07
C ILE A 225 3.84 -8.08 -11.07
N LEU A 226 4.17 -9.13 -11.83
CA LEU A 226 5.22 -9.08 -12.85
C LEU A 226 4.87 -8.09 -13.97
N THR A 227 3.61 -8.07 -14.40
CA THR A 227 3.09 -7.08 -15.35
C THR A 227 3.28 -5.66 -14.81
N LEU A 228 2.96 -5.41 -13.54
CA LEU A 228 3.22 -4.11 -12.90
C LEU A 228 4.72 -3.75 -12.91
N PHE A 229 5.61 -4.71 -12.62
CA PHE A 229 7.06 -4.46 -12.63
C PHE A 229 7.56 -4.06 -14.02
N ILE A 230 7.14 -4.78 -15.06
CA ILE A 230 7.49 -4.47 -16.45
C ILE A 230 6.92 -3.09 -16.83
N SER A 231 5.64 -2.86 -16.54
CA SER A 231 4.97 -1.58 -16.77
C SER A 231 5.72 -0.41 -16.12
N ARG A 232 6.11 -0.55 -14.85
CA ARG A 232 6.88 0.49 -14.12
C ARG A 232 8.28 0.71 -14.68
N ARG A 233 8.92 -0.33 -15.21
CA ARG A 233 10.23 -0.18 -15.85
C ARG A 233 10.12 0.67 -17.11
N ILE A 234 9.16 0.39 -17.98
CA ILE A 234 8.94 1.17 -19.21
C ILE A 234 8.48 2.60 -18.86
N TYR A 235 7.58 2.74 -17.88
CA TYR A 235 7.14 4.04 -17.37
C TYR A 235 8.31 4.92 -16.94
N SER A 236 9.25 4.36 -16.18
CA SER A 236 10.45 5.07 -15.73
C SER A 236 11.31 5.54 -16.90
N ILE A 237 11.44 4.73 -17.96
CA ILE A 237 12.17 5.11 -19.18
C ILE A 237 11.46 6.29 -19.87
N VAL A 238 10.15 6.18 -20.11
CA VAL A 238 9.35 7.24 -20.75
C VAL A 238 9.45 8.56 -19.97
N ARG A 239 9.36 8.51 -18.64
CA ARG A 239 9.49 9.71 -17.80
C ARG A 239 10.89 10.32 -17.87
N LYS A 240 11.95 9.52 -17.90
CA LYS A 240 13.34 10.00 -18.02
C LYS A 240 13.61 10.75 -19.32
N HIS A 241 12.94 10.34 -20.41
CA HIS A 241 13.05 11.02 -21.71
C HIS A 241 12.08 12.21 -21.87
N SER A 242 11.27 12.51 -20.86
CA SER A 242 10.30 13.60 -20.88
C SER A 242 10.84 14.87 -20.22
N THR A 243 10.46 16.03 -20.74
CA THR A 243 10.73 17.34 -20.10
C THR A 243 10.07 17.44 -18.72
N LYS A 244 10.67 18.18 -17.78
CA LYS A 244 10.17 18.32 -16.39
C LYS A 244 8.68 18.71 -16.31
N GLU A 245 8.24 19.65 -17.14
CA GLU A 245 6.84 20.12 -17.21
C GLU A 245 5.86 19.00 -17.61
N LYS A 246 6.25 18.15 -18.57
CA LYS A 246 5.44 17.01 -19.01
C LYS A 246 5.45 15.87 -18.00
N MET A 247 6.55 15.69 -17.25
CA MET A 247 6.68 14.58 -16.29
C MET A 247 5.56 14.53 -15.25
N VAL A 248 5.03 15.67 -14.83
CA VAL A 248 3.95 15.76 -13.83
C VAL A 248 2.60 15.30 -14.41
N ARG A 249 2.46 15.34 -15.74
CA ARG A 249 1.21 14.98 -16.44
C ARG A 249 1.11 13.47 -16.74
N TYR A 250 2.20 12.73 -16.60
CA TYR A 250 2.18 11.28 -16.69
C TYR A 250 1.61 10.73 -15.39
N THR A 251 0.30 10.49 -15.36
CA THR A 251 -0.35 9.87 -14.20
C THR A 251 -0.28 8.34 -14.32
N GLN A 252 -0.16 7.65 -13.19
CA GLN A 252 -0.08 6.18 -13.14
C GLN A 252 -1.29 5.50 -13.81
N LEU A 253 -2.50 6.00 -13.54
CA LEU A 253 -3.71 5.41 -14.10
C LEU A 253 -3.77 5.58 -15.63
N ARG A 254 -3.41 6.76 -16.16
CA ARG A 254 -3.35 6.95 -17.62
C ARG A 254 -2.27 6.09 -18.25
N TRP A 255 -1.10 6.01 -17.62
CA TRP A 255 -0.03 5.12 -18.05
C TRP A 255 -0.49 3.66 -18.13
N SER A 256 -1.12 3.15 -17.07
CA SER A 256 -1.56 1.76 -17.00
C SER A 256 -2.57 1.39 -18.10
N THR A 257 -3.44 2.33 -18.47
CA THR A 257 -4.38 2.17 -19.60
C THR A 257 -3.61 2.01 -20.90
N ILE A 258 -2.72 2.94 -21.22
CA ILE A 258 -1.94 2.91 -22.46
C ILE A 258 -1.05 1.66 -22.53
N PHE A 259 -0.38 1.32 -21.42
CA PHE A 259 0.45 0.13 -21.36
C PHE A 259 -0.34 -1.16 -21.64
N ALA A 260 -1.54 -1.30 -21.05
CA ALA A 260 -2.38 -2.48 -21.25
C ALA A 260 -2.97 -2.55 -22.66
N GLU A 261 -3.45 -1.43 -23.21
CA GLU A 261 -4.03 -1.36 -24.57
C GLU A 261 -3.00 -1.67 -25.66
N ASN A 262 -1.72 -1.38 -25.41
CA ASN A 262 -0.62 -1.62 -26.35
C ASN A 262 0.15 -2.92 -26.04
N ALA A 263 -0.42 -3.85 -25.26
CA ALA A 263 0.25 -5.11 -24.90
C ALA A 263 0.57 -5.99 -26.12
N SER A 264 -0.30 -5.99 -27.15
CA SER A 264 -0.07 -6.73 -28.40
C SER A 264 1.16 -6.21 -29.16
N ASP A 265 1.35 -4.90 -29.20
CA ASP A 265 2.49 -4.29 -29.87
C ASP A 265 3.79 -4.58 -29.12
N GLN A 266 3.75 -4.53 -27.79
CA GLN A 266 4.87 -4.93 -26.94
C GLN A 266 5.26 -6.40 -27.17
N LEU A 267 4.28 -7.31 -27.23
CA LEU A 267 4.53 -8.72 -27.54
C LEU A 267 5.18 -8.86 -28.92
N THR A 268 4.71 -8.11 -29.91
CA THR A 268 5.27 -8.12 -31.27
C THR A 268 6.74 -7.69 -31.29
N LEU A 269 7.10 -6.63 -30.54
CA LEU A 269 8.49 -6.19 -30.42
C LEU A 269 9.38 -7.21 -29.70
N ILE A 270 8.86 -7.86 -28.64
CA ILE A 270 9.59 -8.91 -27.90
C ILE A 270 9.82 -10.13 -28.78
N LEU A 271 8.79 -10.62 -29.47
CA LEU A 271 8.90 -11.77 -30.37
C LEU A 271 9.91 -11.48 -31.47
N ARG A 272 9.85 -10.28 -32.08
CA ARG A 272 10.82 -9.86 -33.10
C ARG A 272 12.25 -9.86 -32.55
N PHE A 273 12.47 -9.40 -31.33
CA PHE A 273 13.78 -9.46 -30.67
C PHE A 273 14.26 -10.91 -30.47
N CYS A 274 13.34 -11.83 -30.19
CA CYS A 274 13.63 -13.27 -30.11
C CYS A 274 13.78 -13.97 -31.47
N GLY A 275 13.72 -13.24 -32.59
CA GLY A 275 13.77 -13.81 -33.94
C GLY A 275 12.47 -14.50 -34.38
N ILE A 276 11.36 -14.25 -33.66
CA ILE A 276 10.03 -14.79 -33.99
C ILE A 276 9.21 -13.68 -34.63
N GLU A 277 8.82 -13.88 -35.89
CA GLU A 277 7.94 -12.94 -36.58
C GLU A 277 6.47 -13.33 -36.37
N ARG A 278 5.60 -12.35 -36.08
CA ARG A 278 4.15 -12.58 -36.05
C ARG A 278 3.61 -12.55 -37.48
N THR A 279 3.66 -13.68 -38.17
CA THR A 279 3.02 -13.87 -39.48
C THR A 279 1.54 -14.21 -39.33
N PHE A 280 0.80 -14.21 -40.44
CA PHE A 280 -0.59 -14.66 -40.47
C PHE A 280 -0.74 -16.07 -39.88
N GLU A 281 0.14 -17.00 -40.25
CA GLU A 281 0.13 -18.39 -39.78
C GLU A 281 0.33 -18.49 -38.27
N THR A 282 1.27 -17.70 -37.71
CA THR A 282 1.47 -17.69 -36.25
C THR A 282 0.25 -17.18 -35.50
N VAL A 283 -0.46 -16.18 -36.04
CA VAL A 283 -1.69 -15.64 -35.43
C VAL A 283 -2.82 -16.66 -35.55
N MET A 284 -2.98 -17.29 -36.72
CA MET A 284 -3.99 -18.33 -36.92
C MET A 284 -3.76 -19.54 -36.01
N GLY A 285 -2.53 -19.99 -35.83
CA GLY A 285 -2.22 -21.08 -34.90
C GLY A 285 -2.56 -20.74 -33.44
N VAL A 286 -2.43 -19.47 -33.03
CA VAL A 286 -2.91 -19.03 -31.73
C VAL A 286 -4.44 -19.11 -31.65
N TYR A 287 -5.15 -18.64 -32.67
CA TYR A 287 -6.62 -18.72 -32.67
C TYR A 287 -7.13 -20.15 -32.66
N GLU A 288 -6.56 -21.04 -33.48
CA GLU A 288 -6.93 -22.45 -33.51
C GLU A 288 -6.71 -23.11 -32.15
N SER A 289 -5.56 -22.87 -31.51
CA SER A 289 -5.25 -23.47 -30.21
C SER A 289 -6.04 -22.86 -29.05
N GLN A 290 -6.31 -21.55 -29.05
CA GLN A 290 -6.97 -20.86 -27.93
C GLN A 290 -8.49 -20.81 -28.07
N ALA A 291 -9.05 -20.87 -29.27
CA ALA A 291 -10.50 -20.86 -29.49
C ALA A 291 -11.13 -22.24 -29.28
N LEU A 292 -10.34 -23.32 -29.34
CA LEU A 292 -10.80 -24.68 -29.12
C LEU A 292 -11.22 -24.85 -27.65
N ASP A 293 -12.51 -25.11 -27.39
CA ASP A 293 -12.99 -25.38 -26.03
C ASP A 293 -12.35 -26.70 -25.53
N PRO A 294 -11.53 -26.66 -24.46
CA PRO A 294 -10.87 -27.85 -23.95
C PRO A 294 -11.85 -28.88 -23.35
N HIS A 295 -13.11 -28.49 -23.09
CA HIS A 295 -14.13 -29.40 -22.59
C HIS A 295 -14.75 -30.19 -23.75
N VAL A 296 -14.08 -31.28 -24.13
CA VAL A 296 -14.48 -32.17 -25.21
C VAL A 296 -15.94 -32.64 -25.05
N ASN A 297 -16.33 -33.00 -23.82
CA ASN A 297 -17.64 -33.58 -23.50
C ASN A 297 -18.74 -32.54 -23.21
N ARG A 298 -18.49 -31.25 -23.46
CA ARG A 298 -19.49 -30.21 -23.20
C ARG A 298 -20.60 -30.30 -24.25
N TYR A 299 -21.84 -30.51 -23.82
CA TYR A 299 -23.00 -30.44 -24.70
C TYR A 299 -23.06 -29.07 -25.39
N ARG A 300 -23.15 -29.09 -26.73
CA ARG A 300 -23.26 -27.89 -27.55
C ARG A 300 -24.66 -27.88 -28.16
N PHE A 301 -25.55 -27.03 -27.65
CA PHE A 301 -26.95 -26.94 -28.11
C PHE A 301 -27.10 -26.86 -29.64
N ARG A 302 -26.18 -26.16 -30.30
CA ARG A 302 -26.22 -26.00 -31.76
C ARG A 302 -25.51 -27.11 -32.53
N GLU A 303 -24.82 -28.05 -31.90
CA GLU A 303 -23.91 -29.03 -32.56
C GLU A 303 -24.52 -29.66 -33.82
N GLU A 304 -25.79 -30.05 -33.76
CA GLU A 304 -26.56 -30.62 -34.88
C GLU A 304 -26.72 -29.69 -36.11
N TRP A 305 -26.45 -28.39 -35.97
CA TRP A 305 -26.61 -27.39 -37.04
C TRP A 305 -25.30 -26.95 -37.70
N TRP A 306 -24.13 -27.26 -37.11
CA TRP A 306 -22.81 -26.81 -37.61
C TRP A 306 -21.68 -27.85 -37.50
N ALA A 307 -21.95 -29.05 -36.99
CA ALA A 307 -21.03 -30.18 -37.01
C ALA A 307 -21.02 -30.90 -38.37
#